data_AF-A0A7V0KS43-F1
#
_entry.id   AF-A0A7V0KS43-F1
#
_cell.length_a   1.000
_cell.length_b   1.000
_cell.length_c   1.000
_cell.angle_alpha   90.00
_cell.angle_beta   90.00
_cell.angle_gamma   90.00
#
_symmetry.space_group_name_H-M   'P 1'
#
loop_
_entity.id
_entity.type
_entity.pdbx_description
1 polymer ?
#
loop_
_entity_poly.entity_id
_entity_poly.type
_entity_poly.pdbx_seq_one_letter_code
_entity_poly.pdbx_strand_id
1 'polypeptide(L)'
;EGLNPRPPRLAGVVAGMDPKELFWIIKHGVRMTAMPAWGLSHGDQSLWDMVAFIRHLPTMTPARYRELTARPAAPEPPPTHGHGRIP
;
A
#
# COMPACT_ATOMS: atom_id res chain seq x y z
N GLU A 1 -2.10 4.05 21.76
CA GLU A 1 -0.86 4.86 21.68
C GLU A 1 -0.16 4.64 20.34
N GLY A 2 -0.04 5.69 19.51
CA GLY A 2 0.53 5.62 18.15
C GLY A 2 2.03 5.99 18.09
N LEU A 3 2.58 6.13 16.88
CA LEU A 3 3.98 6.56 16.67
C LEU A 3 4.19 8.00 17.20
N ASN A 4 5.19 8.20 18.06
CA ASN A 4 5.61 9.50 18.60
C ASN A 4 7.11 9.75 18.33
N PRO A 5 7.50 10.80 17.59
CA PRO A 5 6.65 11.81 16.96
C PRO A 5 5.74 11.25 15.87
N ARG A 6 4.65 11.97 15.56
CA ARG A 6 3.73 11.58 14.50
C ARG A 6 4.47 11.47 13.16
N PRO A 7 4.21 10.43 12.35
CA PRO A 7 4.78 10.33 11.03
C PRO A 7 4.40 11.55 10.19
N PRO A 8 5.32 12.07 9.39
CA PRO A 8 5.01 13.15 8.46
C PRO A 8 3.98 12.69 7.43
N ARG A 9 3.21 13.63 6.88
CA ARG A 9 2.30 13.32 5.77
C ARG A 9 3.12 12.92 4.55
N LEU A 10 3.03 11.64 4.16
CA LEU A 10 3.79 11.08 3.04
C LEU A 10 3.67 11.92 1.75
N ALA A 11 2.45 12.33 1.40
CA ALA A 11 2.21 13.15 0.20
C ALA A 11 3.00 14.46 0.18
N GLY A 12 3.26 15.08 1.33
CA GLY A 12 4.06 16.31 1.42
C GLY A 12 5.56 16.05 1.30
N VAL A 13 6.04 14.95 1.89
CA VAL A 13 7.47 14.59 1.88
C VAL A 13 7.94 14.20 0.48
N VAL A 14 7.08 13.54 -0.30
CA VAL A 14 7.44 12.95 -1.60
C VAL A 14 7.19 13.87 -2.79
N ALA A 15 6.49 15.00 -2.62
CA ALA A 15 6.06 15.88 -3.72
C ALA A 15 7.21 16.46 -4.55
N GLY A 16 8.44 16.49 -4.02
CA GLY A 16 9.65 16.96 -4.73
C GLY A 16 10.78 15.93 -4.80
N MET A 17 10.54 14.68 -4.41
CA MET A 17 11.58 13.65 -4.36
C MET A 17 11.80 12.99 -5.74
N ASP A 18 13.04 12.67 -6.07
CA ASP A 18 13.35 11.91 -7.28
C ASP A 18 12.74 10.49 -7.19
N PRO A 19 12.13 9.96 -8.26
CA PRO A 19 11.50 8.63 -8.22
C PRO A 19 12.48 7.49 -7.90
N LYS A 20 13.75 7.60 -8.32
CA LYS A 20 14.77 6.58 -8.05
C LYS A 20 15.23 6.65 -6.60
N GLU A 21 15.31 7.86 -6.03
CA GLU A 21 15.58 8.06 -4.61
C GLU A 21 14.44 7.46 -3.77
N LEU A 22 13.19 7.78 -4.11
CA LEU A 22 12.03 7.22 -3.42
C LEU A 22 11.99 5.69 -3.52
N PHE A 23 12.29 5.12 -4.69
CA PHE A 23 12.43 3.68 -4.87
C PHE A 23 13.50 3.09 -3.93
N TRP A 24 14.68 3.71 -3.87
CA TRP A 24 15.78 3.24 -3.03
C TRP A 24 15.39 3.24 -1.55
N ILE A 25 14.77 4.33 -1.08
CA ILE A 25 14.31 4.46 0.31
C ILE A 25 13.22 3.42 0.63
N ILE A 26 12.25 3.20 -0.25
CA ILE A 26 11.21 2.16 -0.03
C ILE A 26 11.84 0.76 -0.04
N LYS A 27 12.77 0.49 -0.95
CA LYS A 27 13.44 -0.81 -1.08
C LYS A 27 14.26 -1.14 0.16
N HIS A 28 15.04 -0.19 0.66
CA HIS A 28 16.04 -0.44 1.71
C HIS A 28 15.63 0.07 3.10
N GLY A 29 14.58 0.88 3.20
CA GLY A 29 14.22 1.58 4.42
C GLY A 29 15.27 2.61 4.82
N VAL A 30 15.08 3.22 6.00
CA VAL A 30 16.06 4.16 6.58
C VAL A 30 16.44 3.67 7.98
N ARG A 31 17.72 3.36 8.17
CA ARG A 31 18.24 2.87 9.46
C ARG A 31 17.97 3.89 10.56
N MET A 32 17.68 3.40 11.77
CA MET A 32 17.35 4.22 12.94
C MET A 32 16.08 5.07 12.80
N THR A 33 15.22 4.73 11.83
CA THR A 33 13.87 5.29 11.70
C THR A 33 12.83 4.18 11.83
N ALA A 34 11.56 4.57 11.96
CA ALA A 34 10.46 3.63 11.87
C ALA A 34 10.13 3.23 10.41
N MET A 35 10.95 3.60 9.42
CA MET A 35 10.75 3.25 8.02
C MET A 35 11.38 1.89 7.68
N PRO A 36 10.56 0.84 7.47
CA PRO A 36 11.04 -0.50 7.14
C PRO A 36 11.59 -0.61 5.71
N ALA A 37 12.38 -1.64 5.45
CA ALA A 37 12.81 -2.06 4.12
C ALA A 37 11.77 -2.98 3.47
N TRP A 38 11.20 -2.59 2.33
CA TRP A 38 10.19 -3.40 1.63
C TRP A 38 10.74 -4.27 0.51
N GLY A 39 12.01 -4.09 0.12
CA GLY A 39 12.69 -4.94 -0.87
C GLY A 39 12.92 -6.37 -0.41
N LEU A 40 12.75 -6.67 0.88
CA LEU A 40 12.81 -8.05 1.41
C LEU A 40 11.49 -8.80 1.23
N SER A 41 10.37 -8.10 1.11
CA SER A 41 9.03 -8.68 1.02
C SER A 41 8.37 -8.51 -0.35
N HIS A 42 8.83 -7.55 -1.16
CA HIS A 42 8.26 -7.21 -2.46
C HIS A 42 9.35 -7.14 -3.54
N GLY A 43 9.00 -7.59 -4.75
CA GLY A 43 9.88 -7.45 -5.92
C GLY A 43 9.91 -6.02 -6.47
N ASP A 44 10.93 -5.71 -7.27
CA ASP A 44 11.18 -4.36 -7.80
C ASP A 44 10.00 -3.76 -8.56
N GLN A 45 9.24 -4.57 -9.31
CA GLN A 45 8.05 -4.09 -10.03
C GLN A 45 6.99 -3.55 -9.05
N SER A 46 6.69 -4.31 -7.99
CA SER A 46 5.71 -3.89 -6.98
C SER A 46 6.18 -2.65 -6.21
N LEU A 47 7.48 -2.50 -6.01
CA LEU A 47 8.06 -1.29 -5.43
C LEU A 47 7.88 -0.09 -6.36
N TRP A 48 8.08 -0.26 -7.67
CA TRP A 48 7.79 0.79 -8.65
C TRP A 48 6.31 1.17 -8.72
N ASP A 49 5.41 0.20 -8.59
CA ASP A 49 3.97 0.47 -8.52
C ASP A 49 3.61 1.31 -7.28
N MET A 50 4.26 1.03 -6.13
CA MET A 50 4.13 1.86 -4.93
C MET A 50 4.69 3.26 -5.14
N VAL A 51 5.87 3.40 -5.76
CA VAL A 51 6.46 4.71 -6.10
C VAL A 51 5.50 5.50 -6.97
N ALA A 52 4.93 4.89 -8.01
CA ALA A 52 3.97 5.52 -8.90
C ALA A 52 2.71 5.98 -8.14
N PHE A 53 2.16 5.12 -7.28
CA PHE A 53 1.01 5.47 -6.45
C PHE A 53 1.30 6.65 -5.53
N ILE A 54 2.41 6.59 -4.78
CA ILE A 54 2.81 7.61 -3.80
C ILE A 54 3.02 8.97 -4.48
N ARG A 55 3.60 8.99 -5.69
CA ARG A 55 3.79 10.24 -6.45
C ARG A 55 2.50 10.86 -6.94
N HIS A 56 1.46 10.06 -7.20
CA HIS A 56 0.16 10.58 -7.63
C HIS A 56 -0.74 10.97 -6.46
N LEU A 57 -0.46 10.52 -5.23
CA LEU A 57 -1.25 10.87 -4.04
C LEU A 57 -1.53 12.37 -3.85
N PRO A 58 -0.58 13.30 -4.03
CA PRO A 58 -0.82 14.73 -3.80
C PRO A 58 -1.88 15.34 -4.74
N THR A 59 -2.05 14.77 -5.93
CA THR A 59 -2.99 15.25 -6.96
C THR A 59 -4.20 14.33 -7.13
N MET A 60 -4.25 13.22 -6.38
CA MET A 60 -5.31 12.21 -6.49
C MET A 60 -6.58 12.68 -5.81
N THR A 61 -7.72 12.49 -6.48
CA THR A 61 -9.02 12.74 -5.86
C THR A 61 -9.36 11.67 -4.83
N PRO A 62 -10.14 12.00 -3.78
CA PRO A 62 -10.58 11.00 -2.79
C PRO A 62 -11.34 9.82 -3.42
N ALA A 63 -12.10 10.06 -4.49
CA ALA A 63 -12.80 9.00 -5.23
C ALA A 63 -11.81 8.02 -5.87
N ARG A 64 -10.80 8.54 -6.58
CA ARG A 64 -9.76 7.72 -7.21
C ARG A 64 -8.93 6.95 -6.19
N TYR A 65 -8.63 7.55 -5.04
CA TYR A 65 -7.95 6.85 -3.95
C TYR A 65 -8.78 5.66 -3.44
N ARG A 66 -10.10 5.84 -3.27
CA ARG A 66 -11.00 4.75 -2.83
C ARG A 66 -11.06 3.63 -3.86
N GLU A 67 -11.13 3.94 -5.15
CA GLU A 67 -11.11 2.91 -6.21
C GLU A 67 -9.83 2.06 -6.16
N LEU A 68 -8.67 2.70 -6.00
CA LEU A 68 -7.38 2.02 -6.01
C LEU A 68 -7.10 1.22 -4.72
N THR A 69 -7.71 1.63 -3.61
CA THR A 69 -7.53 0.97 -2.30
C THR A 69 -8.70 0.09 -1.88
N ALA A 70 -9.79 0.07 -2.66
CA ALA A 70 -10.92 -0.82 -2.44
C ALA A 70 -10.42 -2.27 -2.51
N ARG A 71 -10.54 -2.99 -1.39
CA ARG A 71 -10.35 -4.43 -1.39
C ARG A 71 -11.41 -5.03 -2.31
N PRO A 72 -11.06 -5.86 -3.31
CA PRO A 72 -12.07 -6.59 -4.06
C PRO A 72 -12.90 -7.38 -3.04
N ALA A 73 -14.23 -7.30 -3.15
CA ALA A 73 -15.12 -8.09 -2.31
C ALA A 73 -14.66 -9.55 -2.39
N ALA A 74 -14.53 -10.22 -1.25
CA ALA A 74 -14.22 -11.64 -1.24
C ALA A 74 -15.23 -12.36 -2.14
N PRO A 75 -14.81 -13.32 -2.97
CA PRO A 75 -15.76 -14.12 -3.74
C PRO A 75 -16.79 -14.68 -2.76
N GLU A 76 -18.08 -14.49 -3.06
CA GLU A 76 -19.15 -15.04 -2.24
C GLU A 76 -18.89 -16.54 -2.03
N PRO A 77 -19.04 -17.06 -0.81
CA PRO A 77 -18.87 -18.49 -0.58
C PRO A 77 -19.81 -19.24 -1.53
N PRO A 78 -19.35 -20.33 -2.18
CA PRO A 78 -20.18 -21.09 -3.10
C PRO A 78 -21.47 -21.50 -2.41
N PRO A 79 -22.63 -21.47 -3.10
CA PRO A 79 -23.90 -21.83 -2.50
C PRO A 79 -23.76 -23.23 -1.90
N THR A 80 -23.99 -23.32 -0.59
CA THR A 80 -23.95 -24.59 0.13
C THR A 80 -24.99 -25.52 -0.49
N HIS A 81 -24.53 -26.53 -1.23
CA HIS A 81 -25.38 -27.65 -1.61
C HIS A 81 -25.81 -28.33 -0.31
N GLY A 82 -27.08 -28.14 0.05
CA GLY A 82 -27.69 -28.79 1.20
C GLY A 82 -27.58 -30.29 1.03
N HIS A 83 -26.71 -30.93 1.82
CA HIS A 83 -26.76 -32.37 1.99
C HIS A 83 -28.09 -32.71 2.64
N GLY A 84 -28.98 -33.28 1.82
CA GLY A 84 -30.29 -33.76 2.22
C GLY A 84 -30.18 -34.62 3.46
N ARG A 85 -30.98 -34.26 4.45
CA ARG A 85 -31.30 -35.09 5.60
C ARG A 85 -31.90 -36.38 5.06
N ILE A 86 -31.20 -37.50 5.23
CA ILE A 86 -31.76 -38.83 5.03
C ILE A 86 -32.19 -39.32 6.44
N PRO A 87 -33.42 -39.82 6.61
CA PRO A 87 -34.02 -40.16 7.91
C PRO A 87 -33.29 -41.26 8.68
#